data_AF-A0A7S1XPE5-F1
#
_entry.id   AF-A0A7S1XPE5-F1
#
_cell.length_a   1.000
_cell.length_b   1.000
_cell.length_c   1.000
_cell.angle_alpha   90.00
_cell.angle_beta   90.00
_cell.angle_gamma   90.00
#
_symmetry.space_group_name_H-M   'P 1'
#
loop_
_entity.id
_entity.type
_entity.pdbx_description
1 polymer ?
#
loop_
_entity_poly.entity_id
_entity_poly.type
_entity_poly.pdbx_seq_one_letter_code
_entity_poly.pdbx_strand_id
1 'polypeptide(L)'
;AAAAEAAAAEAEAATKKAAEDDLRDRRMLERIQADGEQFASDKDNDTARAREKMMQSLRARREQRQRVLDDKRQAAEAAADAATAAANAAAADAEGTEAAAPLPQEEDFGLELVDNDALVDMQVSVLKDEASVPDWMNAARALREESMSQSTRLDDLQSSRRLKVQDRIGKRLKERDADRAMRRAEEEARRKEEAAKEAAAKQAAAEADADAAPDSTFDPLGEPMDVAGGGRRAGLLEPLPPIDFSEAAKNINRAHQEEKQKLDLVMKMEQARHKQQLRDKLQRSRRRREAQRAKALRLQQENAANGETMGGDGKARLKPKPKPKSEPKPKPKPEPEPKPLTLTLIPPKPSTERRPSRSCRLDSRGRRAGSSAAPGSAAAPSSSVSVSARALGLAGLGLGFGLA
;
A
#
# COMPACT_ATOMS: atom_id res chain seq x y z
N ALA A 1 27.82 24.09 -6.22
CA ALA A 1 28.84 23.03 -6.06
C ALA A 1 28.46 22.01 -4.96
N ALA A 2 28.51 22.35 -3.66
CA ALA A 2 28.27 21.39 -2.58
C ALA A 2 26.92 20.63 -2.65
N ALA A 3 25.83 21.31 -3.04
CA ALA A 3 24.53 20.64 -3.23
C ALA A 3 24.52 19.61 -4.38
N ALA A 4 25.29 19.86 -5.44
CA ALA A 4 25.42 18.94 -6.57
C ALA A 4 26.26 17.71 -6.18
N GLU A 5 27.33 17.92 -5.41
CA GLU A 5 28.18 16.84 -4.89
C GLU A 5 27.40 15.94 -3.91
N ALA A 6 26.58 16.53 -3.03
CA ALA A 6 25.69 15.78 -2.15
C ALA A 6 24.64 14.96 -2.93
N ALA A 7 24.04 15.54 -3.98
CA ALA A 7 23.09 14.84 -4.83
C ALA A 7 23.74 13.68 -5.61
N ALA A 8 24.98 13.88 -6.10
CA ALA A 8 25.76 12.83 -6.77
C ALA A 8 26.09 11.67 -5.81
N ALA A 9 26.50 11.97 -4.57
CA ALA A 9 26.77 10.96 -3.55
C ALA A 9 25.51 10.16 -3.16
N GLU A 10 24.35 10.82 -3.03
CA GLU A 10 23.07 10.12 -2.80
C GLU A 10 22.66 9.24 -3.98
N ALA A 11 22.90 9.69 -5.22
CA ALA A 11 22.65 8.90 -6.42
C ALA A 11 23.54 7.65 -6.45
N GLU A 12 24.83 7.78 -6.15
CA GLU A 12 25.77 6.65 -6.09
C GLU A 12 25.42 5.65 -4.97
N ALA A 13 25.03 6.14 -3.79
CA ALA A 13 24.56 5.28 -2.72
C ALA A 13 23.27 4.53 -3.11
N ALA A 14 22.37 5.18 -3.86
CA ALA A 14 21.15 4.56 -4.34
C ALA A 14 21.42 3.48 -5.41
N THR A 15 22.38 3.69 -6.31
CA THR A 15 22.74 2.69 -7.34
C THR A 15 23.44 1.49 -6.71
N LYS A 16 24.35 1.68 -5.75
CA LYS A 16 24.98 0.59 -4.98
C LYS A 16 23.94 -0.27 -4.27
N LYS A 17 23.00 0.36 -3.57
CA LYS A 17 21.91 -0.35 -2.89
C LYS A 17 21.00 -1.10 -3.86
N ALA A 18 20.69 -0.51 -5.01
CA ALA A 18 19.90 -1.18 -6.04
C ALA A 18 20.64 -2.41 -6.60
N ALA A 19 21.95 -2.32 -6.84
CA ALA A 19 22.76 -3.44 -7.29
C ALA A 19 22.79 -4.60 -6.26
N GLU A 20 22.91 -4.29 -4.97
CA GLU A 20 22.84 -5.31 -3.90
C GLU A 20 21.48 -6.01 -3.86
N ASP A 21 20.40 -5.24 -3.98
CA ASP A 21 19.04 -5.77 -3.99
C ASP A 21 18.78 -6.63 -5.25
N ASP A 22 19.30 -6.24 -6.42
CA ASP A 22 19.20 -7.04 -7.65
C ASP A 22 19.96 -8.36 -7.53
N LEU A 23 21.13 -8.34 -6.89
CA LEU A 23 21.93 -9.53 -6.62
C LEU A 23 21.21 -10.46 -5.63
N ARG A 24 20.51 -9.89 -4.65
CA ARG A 24 19.64 -10.65 -3.73
C ARG A 24 18.45 -11.27 -4.45
N ASP A 25 17.77 -10.52 -5.31
CA ASP A 25 16.64 -11.01 -6.09
C ASP A 25 17.11 -12.11 -7.07
N ARG A 26 18.30 -11.97 -7.67
CA ARG A 26 18.90 -13.00 -8.52
C ARG A 26 19.20 -14.29 -7.74
N ARG A 27 19.81 -14.20 -6.56
CA ARG A 27 20.03 -15.36 -5.68
C ARG A 27 18.72 -16.03 -5.25
N MET A 28 17.65 -15.26 -5.06
CA MET A 28 16.32 -15.81 -4.76
C MET A 28 15.75 -16.57 -5.96
N LEU A 29 15.88 -16.02 -7.17
CA LEU A 29 15.46 -16.69 -8.41
C LEU A 29 16.24 -17.98 -8.65
N GLU A 30 17.55 -17.97 -8.42
CA GLU A 30 18.42 -19.16 -8.54
C GLU A 30 18.01 -20.24 -7.53
N ARG A 31 17.66 -19.87 -6.28
CA ARG A 31 17.10 -20.82 -5.31
C ARG A 31 15.76 -21.40 -5.76
N ILE A 32 14.84 -20.55 -6.24
CA ILE A 32 13.54 -21.01 -6.75
C ILE A 32 13.72 -21.92 -7.97
N GLN A 33 14.74 -21.68 -8.80
CA GLN A 33 15.10 -22.53 -9.94
C GLN A 33 15.61 -23.89 -9.46
N ALA A 34 16.61 -23.91 -8.58
CA ALA A 34 17.18 -25.12 -8.00
C ALA A 34 16.14 -25.96 -7.24
N ASP A 35 15.30 -25.32 -6.40
CA ASP A 35 14.23 -26.01 -5.68
C ASP A 35 13.18 -26.57 -6.67
N GLY A 36 12.89 -25.84 -7.74
CA GLY A 36 11.92 -26.27 -8.75
C GLY A 36 12.36 -27.46 -9.59
N GLU A 37 13.66 -27.73 -9.71
CA GLU A 37 14.17 -28.96 -10.33
C GLU A 37 13.94 -30.18 -9.42
N GLN A 38 13.94 -29.99 -8.10
CA GLN A 38 13.63 -31.05 -7.13
C GLN A 38 12.13 -31.39 -7.05
N PHE A 39 11.24 -30.44 -7.38
CA PHE A 39 9.78 -30.62 -7.33
C PHE A 39 9.12 -30.84 -8.70
N ALA A 40 9.91 -30.97 -9.78
CA ALA A 40 9.37 -31.19 -11.13
C ALA A 40 8.62 -32.54 -11.30
N SER A 41 8.71 -33.45 -10.32
CA SER A 41 7.94 -34.71 -10.31
C SER A 41 6.52 -34.58 -9.76
N ASP A 42 6.18 -33.48 -9.08
CA ASP A 42 4.90 -33.35 -8.38
C ASP A 42 3.86 -32.69 -9.28
N LYS A 43 2.77 -33.42 -9.56
CA LYS A 43 1.65 -33.06 -10.47
C LYS A 43 0.80 -31.86 -10.02
N ASP A 44 1.28 -31.07 -9.07
CA ASP A 44 0.48 -30.05 -8.41
C ASP A 44 0.52 -28.73 -9.19
N ASN A 45 -0.44 -28.56 -10.12
CA ASN A 45 -0.68 -27.33 -10.87
C ASN A 45 -0.73 -26.06 -9.99
N ASP A 46 -1.09 -26.19 -8.71
CA ASP A 46 -1.15 -25.07 -7.76
C ASP A 46 0.23 -24.55 -7.37
N THR A 47 1.24 -25.44 -7.27
CA THR A 47 2.62 -25.02 -6.97
C THR A 47 3.23 -24.28 -8.16
N ALA A 48 2.95 -24.73 -9.39
CA ALA A 48 3.35 -24.06 -10.62
C ALA A 48 2.74 -22.65 -10.72
N ARG A 49 1.43 -22.50 -10.46
CA ARG A 49 0.76 -21.19 -10.44
C ARG A 49 1.30 -20.28 -9.34
N ALA A 50 1.59 -20.80 -8.15
CA ALA A 50 2.18 -20.02 -7.07
C ALA A 50 3.59 -19.51 -7.44
N ARG A 51 4.41 -20.36 -8.08
CA ARG A 51 5.74 -20.02 -8.57
C ARG A 51 5.68 -18.95 -9.66
N GLU A 52 4.76 -19.07 -10.60
CA GLU A 52 4.56 -18.07 -11.65
C GLU A 52 4.16 -16.71 -11.06
N LYS A 53 3.22 -16.68 -10.12
CA LYS A 53 2.84 -15.45 -9.41
C LYS A 53 4.03 -14.85 -8.65
N MET A 54 4.89 -15.67 -8.05
CA MET A 54 6.09 -15.21 -7.38
C MET A 54 7.08 -14.58 -8.38
N MET A 55 7.32 -15.23 -9.52
CA MET A 55 8.16 -14.71 -10.61
C MET A 55 7.64 -13.38 -11.17
N GLN A 56 6.33 -13.28 -11.42
CA GLN A 56 5.67 -12.04 -11.86
C GLN A 56 5.85 -10.92 -10.82
N SER A 57 5.72 -11.23 -9.53
CA SER A 57 5.92 -10.25 -8.46
C SER A 57 7.37 -9.74 -8.37
N LEU A 58 8.36 -10.60 -8.66
CA LEU A 58 9.78 -10.22 -8.69
C LEU A 58 10.10 -9.36 -9.91
N ARG A 59 9.52 -9.68 -11.09
CA ARG A 59 9.64 -8.84 -12.30
C ARG A 59 9.04 -7.45 -12.06
N ALA A 60 7.82 -7.38 -11.53
CA ALA A 60 7.16 -6.12 -11.22
C ALA A 60 7.97 -5.26 -10.22
N ARG A 61 8.60 -5.88 -9.22
CA ARG A 61 9.51 -5.17 -8.29
C ARG A 61 10.74 -4.63 -9.00
N ARG A 62 11.38 -5.40 -9.88
CA ARG A 62 12.53 -4.94 -10.68
C ARG A 62 12.15 -3.76 -11.56
N GLU A 63 11.05 -3.84 -12.29
CA GLU A 63 10.55 -2.75 -13.12
C GLU A 63 10.27 -1.49 -12.28
N GLN A 64 9.67 -1.63 -11.10
CA GLN A 64 9.44 -0.51 -10.20
C GLN A 64 10.75 0.12 -9.71
N ARG A 65 11.76 -0.68 -9.35
CA ARG A 65 13.08 -0.16 -8.96
C ARG A 65 13.75 0.55 -10.13
N GLN A 66 13.67 -0.02 -11.34
CA GLN A 66 14.21 0.59 -12.55
C GLN A 66 13.62 1.98 -12.77
N ARG A 67 12.30 2.12 -12.69
CA ARG A 67 11.63 3.43 -12.78
C ARG A 67 12.13 4.42 -11.75
N VAL A 68 12.31 4.01 -10.49
CA VAL A 68 12.84 4.88 -9.44
C VAL A 68 14.30 5.30 -9.73
N LEU A 69 15.11 4.42 -10.32
CA LEU A 69 16.47 4.76 -10.74
C LEU A 69 16.46 5.72 -11.93
N ASP A 70 15.57 5.51 -12.90
CA ASP A 70 15.41 6.38 -14.06
C ASP A 70 14.91 7.77 -13.64
N ASP A 71 13.92 7.85 -12.75
CA ASP A 71 13.44 9.11 -12.16
C ASP A 71 14.57 9.86 -11.43
N LYS A 72 15.42 9.13 -10.69
CA LYS A 72 16.58 9.72 -10.01
C LYS A 72 17.66 10.18 -10.98
N ARG A 73 17.90 9.45 -12.07
CA ARG A 73 18.83 9.85 -13.13
C ARG A 73 18.33 11.12 -13.83
N GLN A 74 17.05 11.17 -14.18
CA GLN A 74 16.44 12.37 -14.77
C GLN A 74 16.51 13.56 -13.81
N ALA A 75 16.27 13.35 -12.51
CA ALA A 75 16.42 14.42 -11.52
C ALA A 75 17.86 14.91 -11.38
N ALA A 76 18.85 14.02 -11.47
CA ALA A 76 20.26 14.38 -11.44
C ALA A 76 20.70 15.12 -12.71
N GLU A 77 20.22 14.69 -13.89
CA GLU A 77 20.45 15.36 -15.18
C GLU A 77 19.85 16.77 -15.17
N ALA A 78 18.59 16.91 -14.76
CA ALA A 78 17.95 18.22 -14.62
C ALA A 78 18.67 19.15 -13.63
N ALA A 79 19.23 18.59 -12.55
CA ALA A 79 20.03 19.37 -11.59
C ALA A 79 21.38 19.80 -12.19
N ALA A 80 22.01 18.98 -13.03
CA ALA A 80 23.23 19.32 -13.74
C ALA A 80 23.00 20.41 -14.80
N ASP A 81 21.90 20.31 -15.56
CA ASP A 81 21.48 21.34 -16.52
C ASP A 81 21.21 22.68 -15.83
N ALA A 82 20.50 22.65 -14.68
CA ALA A 82 20.23 23.84 -13.89
C ALA A 82 21.52 24.48 -13.33
N ALA A 83 22.47 23.66 -12.89
CA ALA A 83 23.77 24.15 -12.40
C ALA A 83 24.59 24.79 -13.54
N THR A 84 24.55 24.21 -14.75
CA THR A 84 25.23 24.75 -15.94
C THR A 84 24.59 26.06 -16.38
N ALA A 85 23.25 26.14 -16.38
CA ALA A 85 22.52 27.37 -16.67
C ALA A 85 22.86 28.49 -15.67
N ALA A 86 22.95 28.17 -14.38
CA ALA A 86 23.34 29.14 -13.34
C ALA A 86 24.80 29.61 -13.50
N ALA A 87 25.72 28.71 -13.89
CA ALA A 87 27.11 29.08 -14.16
C ALA A 87 27.24 30.00 -15.37
N ASN A 88 26.50 29.74 -16.45
CA ASN A 88 26.47 30.59 -17.64
C ASN A 88 25.86 31.97 -17.35
N ALA A 89 24.81 32.03 -16.52
CA ALA A 89 24.23 33.30 -16.08
C ALA A 89 25.25 34.13 -15.26
N ALA A 90 25.96 33.51 -14.32
CA ALA A 90 26.99 34.18 -13.53
C ALA A 90 28.19 34.66 -14.38
N ALA A 91 28.54 33.92 -15.44
CA ALA A 91 29.59 34.33 -16.38
C ALA A 91 29.15 35.55 -17.22
N ALA A 92 27.89 35.60 -17.65
CA ALA A 92 27.35 36.74 -18.39
C ALA A 92 27.32 38.03 -17.54
N ASP A 93 27.03 37.92 -16.25
CA ASP A 93 27.06 39.06 -15.32
C ASP A 93 28.49 39.59 -15.09
N ALA A 94 29.50 38.71 -15.12
CA ALA A 94 30.90 39.10 -14.95
C ALA A 94 31.45 39.88 -16.15
N GLU A 95 31.09 39.51 -17.38
CA GLU A 95 31.52 40.24 -18.59
C GLU A 95 30.83 41.61 -18.75
N GLY A 96 29.69 41.83 -18.10
CA GLY A 96 28.95 43.09 -18.16
C GLY A 96 29.49 44.23 -17.27
N THR A 97 30.43 43.96 -16.36
CA THR A 97 30.90 44.96 -15.36
C THR A 97 32.23 45.65 -15.70
N GLU A 98 32.88 45.31 -16.83
CA GLU A 98 34.12 45.97 -17.28
C GLU A 98 33.90 47.20 -18.18
N ALA A 99 32.64 47.60 -18.42
CA ALA A 99 32.34 48.84 -19.13
C ALA A 99 32.58 50.08 -18.24
N ALA A 100 33.86 50.45 -18.14
CA ALA A 100 34.39 51.80 -17.90
C ALA A 100 33.52 52.73 -17.04
N ALA A 101 33.70 52.68 -15.72
CA ALA A 101 33.48 53.87 -14.90
C ALA A 101 34.53 54.92 -15.29
N PRO A 102 34.15 56.06 -15.91
CA PRO A 102 35.10 57.12 -16.21
C PRO A 102 35.68 57.64 -14.89
N LEU A 103 37.01 57.63 -14.78
CA LEU A 103 37.74 58.16 -13.64
C LEU A 103 37.28 59.61 -13.37
N PRO A 104 36.89 59.96 -12.13
CA PRO A 104 36.63 61.36 -11.80
C PRO A 104 37.97 62.11 -11.91
N GLN A 105 38.05 63.02 -12.87
CA GLN A 105 39.14 63.99 -12.93
C GLN A 105 39.04 64.87 -11.68
N GLU A 106 40.12 64.89 -10.89
CA GLU A 106 40.32 65.84 -9.80
C GLU A 106 40.51 67.23 -10.42
N GLU A 107 39.42 67.96 -10.65
CA GLU A 107 39.49 69.39 -10.90
C GLU A 107 39.45 70.14 -9.56
N ASP A 108 40.49 70.94 -9.33
CA ASP A 108 40.63 71.89 -8.22
C ASP A 108 39.45 72.86 -8.21
N PHE A 109 38.49 72.65 -7.31
CA PHE A 109 37.40 73.59 -7.06
C PHE A 109 37.91 74.76 -6.21
N GLY A 110 38.32 75.83 -6.88
CA GLY A 110 38.38 77.16 -6.31
C GLY A 110 37.00 77.57 -5.79
N LEU A 111 36.94 77.92 -4.51
CA LEU A 111 35.78 78.48 -3.83
C LEU A 111 35.45 79.86 -4.40
N GLU A 112 34.67 79.92 -5.48
CA GLU A 112 33.91 81.12 -5.84
C GLU A 112 32.53 81.07 -5.18
N LEU A 113 32.21 82.13 -4.43
CA LEU A 113 30.88 82.41 -3.90
C LEU A 113 29.91 82.60 -5.08
N VAL A 114 29.18 81.54 -5.42
CA VAL A 114 28.06 81.61 -6.37
C VAL A 114 26.77 81.83 -5.58
N ASP A 115 25.97 82.78 -6.06
CA ASP A 115 24.71 83.22 -5.49
C ASP A 115 23.72 82.07 -5.21
N ASN A 116 23.22 82.02 -3.97
CA ASN A 116 22.37 80.96 -3.44
C ASN A 116 21.02 80.78 -4.15
N ASP A 117 20.56 81.75 -4.95
CA ASP A 117 19.25 81.71 -5.58
C ASP A 117 19.20 80.82 -6.83
N ALA A 118 20.33 80.56 -7.50
CA ALA A 118 20.41 79.61 -8.62
C ALA A 118 20.60 78.14 -8.17
N LEU A 119 21.09 77.93 -6.95
CA LEU A 119 21.34 76.59 -6.40
C LEU A 119 20.03 75.87 -6.01
N VAL A 120 19.00 76.62 -5.62
CA VAL A 120 17.69 76.07 -5.29
C VAL A 120 16.95 75.59 -6.54
N ASP A 121 17.04 76.30 -7.67
CA ASP A 121 16.41 75.87 -8.93
C ASP A 121 17.12 74.67 -9.59
N MET A 122 18.43 74.53 -9.37
CA MET A 122 19.18 73.35 -9.80
C MET A 122 18.89 72.13 -8.90
N GLN A 123 18.72 72.32 -7.58
CA GLN A 123 18.33 71.23 -6.67
C GLN A 123 16.89 70.73 -6.90
N VAL A 124 15.95 71.58 -7.31
CA VAL A 124 14.58 71.14 -7.67
C VAL A 124 14.57 70.38 -9.00
N SER A 125 15.55 70.61 -9.88
CA SER A 125 15.68 69.89 -11.15
C SER A 125 16.38 68.53 -11.00
N VAL A 126 17.35 68.41 -10.07
CA VAL A 126 18.01 67.12 -9.77
C VAL A 126 17.08 66.15 -9.03
N LEU A 127 16.14 66.65 -8.20
CA LEU A 127 15.11 65.82 -7.56
C LEU A 127 14.03 65.28 -8.52
N LYS A 128 14.04 65.67 -9.80
CA LYS A 128 13.13 65.13 -10.83
C LYS A 128 13.69 63.91 -11.57
N ASP A 129 14.99 63.67 -11.49
CA ASP A 129 15.64 62.47 -12.02
C ASP A 129 15.86 61.38 -10.94
N GLU A 130 15.45 61.63 -9.69
CA GLU A 130 15.47 60.67 -8.57
C GLU A 130 14.31 59.64 -8.57
N ALA A 131 13.65 59.43 -9.71
CA ALA A 131 12.71 58.32 -9.87
C ALA A 131 13.42 56.95 -10.03
N SER A 132 14.75 56.92 -10.01
CA SER A 132 15.53 55.69 -9.97
C SER A 132 15.66 55.21 -8.53
N VAL A 133 14.73 54.34 -8.14
CA VAL A 133 14.85 53.56 -6.90
C VAL A 133 16.21 52.83 -6.94
N PRO A 134 17.12 53.06 -5.98
CA PRO A 134 18.44 52.46 -6.00
C PRO A 134 18.35 50.93 -6.16
N ASP A 135 19.19 50.33 -7.01
CA ASP A 135 19.14 48.90 -7.32
C ASP A 135 19.17 47.98 -6.09
N TRP A 136 19.85 48.42 -5.02
CA TRP A 136 19.87 47.69 -3.75
C TRP A 136 18.49 47.63 -3.05
N MET A 137 17.61 48.63 -3.24
CA MET A 137 16.23 48.60 -2.73
C MET A 137 15.37 47.62 -3.54
N ASN A 138 15.60 47.51 -4.86
CA ASN A 138 14.94 46.50 -5.69
C ASN A 138 15.42 45.09 -5.32
N ALA A 139 16.73 44.91 -5.08
CA ALA A 139 17.28 43.65 -4.57
C ALA A 139 16.72 43.28 -3.18
N ALA A 140 16.59 44.25 -2.27
CA ALA A 140 15.99 44.04 -0.96
C ALA A 140 14.50 43.68 -1.06
N ARG A 141 13.75 44.29 -1.99
CA ARG A 141 12.35 43.93 -2.27
C ARG A 141 12.25 42.50 -2.82
N ALA A 142 13.11 42.12 -3.77
CA ALA A 142 13.16 40.78 -4.33
C ALA A 142 13.47 39.71 -3.28
N LEU A 143 14.45 39.93 -2.39
CA LEU A 143 14.77 39.02 -1.28
C LEU A 143 13.60 38.87 -0.29
N ARG A 144 12.85 39.95 -0.04
CA ARG A 144 11.66 39.90 0.81
C ARG A 144 10.52 39.12 0.16
N GLU A 145 10.30 39.30 -1.13
CA GLU A 145 9.32 38.53 -1.90
C GLU A 145 9.70 37.05 -1.97
N GLU A 146 10.98 36.73 -2.14
CA GLU A 146 11.47 35.35 -2.11
C GLU A 146 11.30 34.72 -0.72
N SER A 147 11.61 35.45 0.36
CA SER A 147 11.38 34.98 1.73
C SER A 147 9.90 34.71 2.00
N MET A 148 8.98 35.58 1.53
CA MET A 148 7.55 35.33 1.66
C MET A 148 7.11 34.11 0.83
N SER A 149 7.63 33.95 -0.39
CA SER A 149 7.38 32.77 -1.24
C SER A 149 7.90 31.46 -0.62
N GLN A 150 9.04 31.48 0.06
CA GLN A 150 9.54 30.32 0.80
C GLN A 150 8.66 29.99 2.02
N SER A 151 8.16 31.02 2.72
CA SER A 151 7.27 30.83 3.87
C SER A 151 5.94 30.16 3.45
N THR A 152 5.35 30.59 2.33
CA THR A 152 4.10 30.00 1.81
C THR A 152 4.32 28.56 1.32
N ARG A 153 5.46 28.29 0.66
CA ARG A 153 5.83 26.91 0.27
C ARG A 153 5.98 25.99 1.48
N LEU A 154 6.54 26.47 2.59
CA LEU A 154 6.64 25.68 3.82
C LEU A 154 5.27 25.42 4.43
N ASP A 155 4.37 26.41 4.45
CA ASP A 155 3.00 26.25 4.93
C ASP A 155 2.20 25.26 4.07
N ASP A 156 2.38 25.27 2.75
CA ASP A 156 1.78 24.31 1.83
C ASP A 156 2.30 22.88 2.07
N LEU A 157 3.61 22.72 2.30
CA LEU A 157 4.21 21.43 2.65
C LEU A 157 3.71 20.92 4.01
N GLN A 158 3.56 21.80 5.00
CA GLN A 158 3.00 21.43 6.30
C GLN A 158 1.52 21.05 6.17
N SER A 159 0.74 21.79 5.38
CA SER A 159 -0.67 21.50 5.10
C SER A 159 -0.83 20.15 4.38
N SER A 160 0.02 19.88 3.38
CA SER A 160 0.07 18.58 2.69
C SER A 160 0.42 17.42 3.64
N ARG A 161 1.37 17.63 4.56
CA ARG A 161 1.71 16.63 5.60
C ARG A 161 0.54 16.41 6.56
N ARG A 162 -0.14 17.46 7.02
CA ARG A 162 -1.33 17.36 7.88
C ARG A 162 -2.45 16.59 7.19
N LEU A 163 -2.72 16.86 5.91
CA LEU A 163 -3.73 16.14 5.12
C LEU A 163 -3.39 14.64 5.02
N LYS A 164 -2.14 14.30 4.71
CA LYS A 164 -1.66 12.90 4.67
C LYS A 164 -1.80 12.18 6.01
N VAL A 165 -1.58 12.89 7.13
CA VAL A 165 -1.78 12.33 8.47
C VAL A 165 -3.26 12.12 8.77
N GLN A 166 -4.13 13.08 8.42
CA GLN A 166 -5.59 12.94 8.56
C GLN A 166 -6.13 11.76 7.74
N ASP A 167 -5.68 11.58 6.49
CA ASP A 167 -6.06 10.44 5.67
C ASP A 167 -5.67 9.09 6.29
N ARG A 168 -4.47 9.02 6.90
CA ARG A 168 -4.03 7.81 7.61
C ARG A 168 -4.86 7.54 8.86
N ILE A 169 -5.23 8.58 9.60
CA ILE A 169 -6.11 8.47 10.77
C ILE A 169 -7.50 8.00 10.31
N GLY A 170 -8.07 8.61 9.27
CA GLY A 170 -9.36 8.21 8.70
C GLY A 170 -9.38 6.77 8.22
N LYS A 171 -8.32 6.30 7.54
CA LYS A 171 -8.18 4.89 7.14
C LYS A 171 -8.14 3.94 8.34
N ARG A 172 -7.38 4.28 9.39
CA ARG A 172 -7.31 3.46 10.61
C ARG A 172 -8.62 3.43 11.39
N LEU A 173 -9.38 4.51 11.40
CA LEU A 173 -10.71 4.54 12.02
C LEU A 173 -11.69 3.64 11.27
N LYS A 174 -11.73 3.73 9.93
CA LYS A 174 -12.54 2.84 9.10
C LYS A 174 -12.18 1.36 9.29
N GLU A 175 -10.88 1.05 9.40
CA GLU A 175 -10.41 -0.31 9.69
C GLU A 175 -10.87 -0.80 11.08
N ARG A 176 -10.78 0.04 12.12
CA ARG A 176 -11.30 -0.31 13.47
C ARG A 176 -12.81 -0.48 13.51
N ASP A 177 -13.55 0.30 12.73
CA ASP A 177 -15.01 0.17 12.67
C ASP A 177 -15.42 -1.09 11.88
N ALA A 178 -14.68 -1.45 10.83
CA ALA A 178 -14.84 -2.73 10.15
C ALA A 178 -14.55 -3.92 11.09
N ASP A 179 -13.47 -3.85 11.89
CA ASP A 179 -13.16 -4.86 12.90
C ASP A 179 -14.26 -4.98 13.98
N ARG A 180 -14.83 -3.86 14.43
CA ARG A 180 -15.96 -3.86 15.37
C ARG A 180 -17.21 -4.48 14.74
N ALA A 181 -17.50 -4.18 13.48
CA ALA A 181 -18.62 -4.78 12.76
C ALA A 181 -18.45 -6.30 12.63
N MET A 182 -17.25 -6.76 12.29
CA MET A 182 -16.93 -8.19 12.22
C MET A 182 -17.11 -8.91 13.56
N ARG A 183 -16.69 -8.28 14.68
CA ARG A 183 -16.91 -8.86 16.03
C ARG A 183 -18.38 -8.96 16.39
N ARG A 184 -19.18 -7.94 16.08
CA ARG A 184 -20.64 -7.97 16.30
C ARG A 184 -21.29 -9.09 15.47
N ALA A 185 -20.88 -9.24 14.21
CA ALA A 185 -21.37 -10.33 13.36
C ALA A 185 -20.98 -11.71 13.90
N GLU A 186 -19.76 -11.88 14.45
CA GLU A 186 -19.34 -13.12 15.10
C GLU A 186 -20.14 -13.41 16.38
N GLU A 187 -20.39 -12.39 17.22
CA GLU A 187 -21.21 -12.52 18.42
C GLU A 187 -22.67 -12.87 18.09
N GLU A 188 -23.25 -12.24 17.06
CA GLU A 188 -24.58 -12.60 16.57
C GLU A 188 -24.64 -14.03 16.02
N ALA A 189 -23.60 -14.47 15.31
CA ALA A 189 -23.51 -15.84 14.82
C ALA A 189 -23.44 -16.84 15.99
N ARG A 190 -22.67 -16.54 17.05
CA ARG A 190 -22.62 -17.36 18.27
C ARG A 190 -23.96 -17.42 18.98
N ARG A 191 -24.65 -16.28 19.12
CA ARG A 191 -26.01 -16.25 19.71
C ARG A 191 -27.00 -17.09 18.91
N LYS A 192 -26.92 -17.05 17.58
CA LYS A 192 -27.76 -17.91 16.71
C LYS A 192 -27.42 -19.39 16.87
N GLU A 193 -26.14 -19.73 17.00
CA GLU A 193 -25.71 -21.11 17.24
C GLU A 193 -26.16 -21.62 18.63
N GLU A 194 -26.05 -20.80 19.67
CA GLU A 194 -26.54 -21.11 21.02
C GLU A 194 -28.06 -21.28 21.04
N ALA A 195 -28.81 -20.37 20.39
CA ALA A 195 -30.26 -20.49 20.24
C ALA A 195 -30.67 -21.76 19.47
N ALA A 196 -29.91 -22.13 18.42
CA ALA A 196 -30.15 -23.36 17.68
C ALA A 196 -29.88 -24.62 18.53
N LYS A 197 -28.83 -24.60 19.37
CA LYS A 197 -28.54 -25.69 20.32
C LYS A 197 -29.63 -25.81 21.38
N GLU A 198 -30.13 -24.69 21.91
CA GLU A 198 -31.22 -24.70 22.88
C GLU A 198 -32.52 -25.22 22.26
N ALA A 199 -32.84 -24.82 21.02
CA ALA A 199 -34.00 -25.32 20.29
C ALA A 199 -33.88 -26.83 20.02
N ALA A 200 -32.70 -27.32 19.62
CA ALA A 200 -32.45 -28.74 19.43
C ALA A 200 -32.55 -29.53 20.76
N ALA A 201 -32.06 -28.98 21.86
CA ALA A 201 -32.20 -29.60 23.18
C ALA A 201 -33.68 -29.68 23.63
N LYS A 202 -34.48 -28.64 23.36
CA LYS A 202 -35.93 -28.65 23.61
C LYS A 202 -36.68 -29.68 22.76
N GLN A 203 -36.29 -29.84 21.48
CA GLN A 203 -36.86 -30.89 20.62
C GLN A 203 -36.50 -32.29 21.12
N ALA A 204 -35.23 -32.53 21.47
CA ALA A 204 -34.79 -33.81 22.01
C ALA A 204 -35.50 -34.17 23.33
N ALA A 205 -35.75 -33.18 24.20
CA ALA A 205 -36.53 -33.40 25.42
C ALA A 205 -38.00 -33.74 25.12
N ALA A 206 -38.62 -33.07 24.14
CA ALA A 206 -40.00 -33.37 23.73
C ALA A 206 -40.14 -34.76 23.08
N GLU A 207 -39.15 -35.22 22.32
CA GLU A 207 -39.14 -36.60 21.78
C GLU A 207 -38.97 -37.65 22.88
N ALA A 208 -38.12 -37.40 23.88
CA ALA A 208 -37.94 -38.31 25.01
C ALA A 208 -39.20 -38.49 25.86
N ASP A 209 -40.03 -37.44 25.99
CA ASP A 209 -41.31 -37.51 26.71
C ASP A 209 -42.42 -38.20 25.89
N ALA A 210 -42.31 -38.24 24.55
CA ALA A 210 -43.30 -38.90 23.69
C ALA A 210 -43.21 -40.44 23.74
N ASP A 211 -42.01 -41.00 23.96
CA ASP A 211 -41.80 -42.45 24.10
C ASP A 211 -42.22 -42.99 25.48
N ALA A 212 -42.60 -42.13 26.43
CA ALA A 212 -43.12 -42.52 27.74
C ALA A 212 -44.65 -42.67 27.77
N ALA A 213 -45.35 -42.46 26.65
CA ALA A 213 -46.78 -42.75 26.56
C ALA A 213 -46.98 -44.27 26.58
N PRO A 214 -47.73 -44.82 27.57
CA PRO A 214 -47.96 -46.25 27.65
C PRO A 214 -48.76 -46.72 26.44
N ASP A 215 -48.19 -47.72 25.78
CA ASP A 215 -48.69 -48.49 24.65
C ASP A 215 -50.15 -48.93 24.88
N SER A 216 -51.10 -48.06 24.50
CA SER A 216 -52.52 -48.38 24.53
C SER A 216 -52.88 -49.13 23.26
N THR A 217 -52.62 -50.43 23.29
CA THR A 217 -53.51 -51.49 22.80
C THR A 217 -54.43 -51.07 21.64
N PHE A 218 -53.89 -51.00 20.42
CA PHE A 218 -54.70 -50.98 19.21
C PHE A 218 -54.52 -52.30 18.47
N ASP A 219 -55.62 -53.05 18.44
CA ASP A 219 -55.77 -54.43 17.97
C ASP A 219 -56.19 -54.41 16.47
N PRO A 220 -55.34 -54.85 15.51
CA PRO A 220 -55.72 -54.89 14.11
C PRO A 220 -56.12 -56.32 13.72
N LEU A 221 -57.31 -56.75 14.12
CA LEU A 221 -58.02 -57.83 13.44
C LEU A 221 -58.70 -57.25 12.20
N GLY A 222 -58.03 -57.36 11.06
CA GLY A 222 -58.52 -56.93 9.76
C GLY A 222 -57.87 -57.72 8.62
N GLU A 223 -58.40 -58.91 8.38
CA GLU A 223 -58.05 -59.84 7.31
C GLU A 223 -58.16 -59.20 5.91
N PRO A 224 -57.22 -59.45 4.98
CA PRO A 224 -57.52 -59.38 3.55
C PRO A 224 -57.79 -60.79 2.99
N MET A 225 -58.99 -60.95 2.44
CA MET A 225 -59.48 -62.14 1.75
C MET A 225 -58.58 -62.61 0.60
N ASP A 226 -58.47 -63.93 0.51
CA ASP A 226 -58.07 -64.72 -0.66
C ASP A 226 -58.97 -64.42 -1.87
N VAL A 227 -58.36 -64.06 -3.01
CA VAL A 227 -58.99 -64.18 -4.32
C VAL A 227 -58.10 -65.01 -5.23
N ALA A 228 -58.36 -66.31 -5.23
CA ALA A 228 -57.90 -67.24 -6.25
C ALA A 228 -58.91 -67.27 -7.41
N GLY A 229 -58.44 -67.03 -8.64
CA GLY A 229 -59.25 -67.22 -9.85
C GLY A 229 -58.39 -67.12 -11.10
N GLY A 230 -58.01 -68.28 -11.65
CA GLY A 230 -56.99 -68.40 -12.69
C GLY A 230 -57.40 -68.03 -14.11
N GLY A 231 -56.43 -68.12 -15.03
CA GLY A 231 -56.68 -67.94 -16.46
C GLY A 231 -55.40 -67.82 -17.27
N ARG A 232 -55.02 -68.92 -17.93
CA ARG A 232 -53.84 -69.09 -18.80
C ARG A 232 -53.81 -68.09 -19.97
N ARG A 233 -52.64 -67.51 -20.25
CA ARG A 233 -52.08 -67.13 -21.58
C ARG A 233 -50.65 -66.63 -21.34
N ALA A 234 -49.64 -67.44 -21.63
CA ALA A 234 -48.92 -67.44 -22.90
C ALA A 234 -48.16 -66.12 -23.16
N GLY A 235 -46.86 -66.15 -22.86
CA GLY A 235 -45.87 -65.28 -23.49
C GLY A 235 -45.38 -64.08 -22.68
N LEU A 236 -44.12 -64.15 -22.27
CA LEU A 236 -43.15 -63.06 -22.43
C LEU A 236 -43.31 -61.83 -21.51
N LEU A 237 -42.96 -61.97 -20.23
CA LEU A 237 -42.30 -60.96 -19.38
C LEU A 237 -42.28 -61.55 -17.97
N GLU A 238 -41.08 -61.86 -17.45
CA GLU A 238 -40.93 -62.12 -16.02
C GLU A 238 -41.52 -60.92 -15.27
N PRO A 239 -42.49 -61.12 -14.36
CA PRO A 239 -43.02 -60.04 -13.56
C PRO A 239 -41.88 -59.50 -12.71
N LEU A 240 -41.38 -58.31 -13.06
CA LEU A 240 -40.41 -57.59 -12.27
C LEU A 240 -40.92 -57.54 -10.83
N PRO A 241 -40.07 -57.86 -9.83
CA PRO A 241 -40.49 -57.84 -8.43
C PRO A 241 -41.09 -56.46 -8.12
N PRO A 242 -42.17 -56.39 -7.34
CA PRO A 242 -42.80 -55.13 -6.98
C PRO A 242 -41.73 -54.23 -6.35
N ILE A 243 -41.38 -53.16 -7.06
CA ILE A 243 -40.38 -52.19 -6.60
C ILE A 243 -41.01 -51.47 -5.41
N ASP A 244 -40.49 -51.73 -4.23
CA ASP A 244 -40.99 -51.12 -3.01
C ASP A 244 -40.48 -49.67 -2.90
N PHE A 245 -41.21 -48.75 -3.56
CA PHE A 245 -40.85 -47.34 -3.65
C PHE A 245 -40.71 -46.66 -2.28
N SER A 246 -41.34 -47.22 -1.23
CA SER A 246 -41.27 -46.74 0.15
C SER A 246 -39.86 -46.89 0.73
N GLU A 247 -39.20 -48.03 0.52
CA GLU A 247 -37.83 -48.25 1.01
C GLU A 247 -36.82 -47.44 0.21
N ALA A 248 -37.01 -47.34 -1.12
CA ALA A 248 -36.17 -46.51 -1.98
C ALA A 248 -36.21 -45.03 -1.54
N ALA A 249 -37.39 -44.50 -1.22
CA ALA A 249 -37.54 -43.13 -0.74
C ALA A 249 -36.86 -42.89 0.62
N LYS A 250 -36.95 -43.85 1.55
CA LYS A 250 -36.25 -43.78 2.85
C LYS A 250 -34.74 -43.78 2.67
N ASN A 251 -34.21 -44.63 1.79
CA ASN A 251 -32.78 -44.71 1.51
C ASN A 251 -32.25 -43.42 0.87
N ILE A 252 -33.01 -42.82 -0.06
CA ILE A 252 -32.66 -41.54 -0.66
C ILE A 252 -32.62 -40.44 0.41
N ASN A 253 -33.65 -40.34 1.26
CA ASN A 253 -33.67 -39.34 2.33
C ASN A 253 -32.49 -39.50 3.31
N ARG A 254 -32.14 -40.74 3.65
CA ARG A 254 -30.97 -41.04 4.50
C ARG A 254 -29.67 -40.59 3.84
N ALA A 255 -29.47 -40.92 2.56
CA ALA A 255 -28.30 -40.50 1.80
C ALA A 255 -28.17 -38.97 1.72
N HIS A 256 -29.28 -38.26 1.50
CA HIS A 256 -29.30 -36.79 1.50
C HIS A 256 -28.95 -36.19 2.88
N GLN A 257 -29.37 -36.82 3.98
CA GLN A 257 -28.98 -36.37 5.31
C GLN A 257 -27.49 -36.59 5.58
N GLU A 258 -26.95 -37.75 5.19
CA GLU A 258 -25.51 -38.03 5.30
C GLU A 258 -24.67 -37.07 4.45
N GLU A 259 -25.13 -36.72 3.25
CA GLU A 259 -24.45 -35.75 2.39
C GLU A 259 -24.47 -34.34 3.01
N LYS A 260 -25.60 -33.91 3.57
CA LYS A 260 -25.68 -32.63 4.32
C LYS A 260 -24.71 -32.60 5.49
N GLN A 261 -24.63 -33.69 6.27
CA GLN A 261 -23.67 -33.78 7.38
C GLN A 261 -22.22 -33.73 6.90
N LYS A 262 -21.90 -34.39 5.77
CA LYS A 262 -20.57 -34.32 5.15
C LYS A 262 -20.23 -32.90 4.69
N LEU A 263 -21.16 -32.20 4.04
CA LEU A 263 -20.97 -30.82 3.60
C LEU A 263 -20.78 -29.86 4.78
N ASP A 264 -21.57 -30.00 5.85
CA ASP A 264 -21.42 -29.21 7.07
C ASP A 264 -20.05 -29.44 7.73
N LEU A 265 -19.56 -30.68 7.73
CA LEU A 265 -18.22 -31.01 8.25
C LEU A 265 -17.12 -30.36 7.39
N VAL A 266 -17.22 -30.41 6.07
CA VAL A 266 -16.28 -29.76 5.15
C VAL A 266 -16.25 -28.26 5.37
N MET A 267 -17.42 -27.62 5.48
CA MET A 267 -17.54 -26.19 5.76
C MET A 267 -16.90 -25.82 7.11
N LYS A 268 -17.12 -26.61 8.16
CA LYS A 268 -16.47 -26.41 9.48
C LYS A 268 -14.96 -26.56 9.39
N MET A 269 -14.45 -27.57 8.67
CA MET A 269 -13.00 -27.74 8.46
C MET A 269 -12.39 -26.58 7.68
N GLU A 270 -13.07 -26.06 6.66
CA GLU A 270 -12.60 -24.92 5.89
C GLU A 270 -12.57 -23.63 6.73
N GLN A 271 -13.62 -23.38 7.53
CA GLN A 271 -13.63 -22.29 8.50
C GLN A 271 -12.49 -22.41 9.52
N ALA A 272 -12.21 -23.63 10.01
CA ALA A 272 -11.09 -23.88 10.91
C ALA A 272 -9.74 -23.60 10.25
N ARG A 273 -9.54 -24.02 8.99
CA ARG A 273 -8.34 -23.69 8.19
C ARG A 273 -8.17 -22.19 8.02
N HIS A 274 -9.23 -21.46 7.71
CA HIS A 274 -9.16 -20.00 7.58
C HIS A 274 -8.79 -19.31 8.91
N LYS A 275 -9.39 -19.75 10.03
CA LYS A 275 -9.01 -19.27 11.38
C LYS A 275 -7.54 -19.57 11.70
N GLN A 276 -7.03 -20.73 11.33
CA GLN A 276 -5.62 -21.09 11.51
C GLN A 276 -4.69 -20.19 10.68
N GLN A 277 -5.01 -19.95 9.41
CA GLN A 277 -4.23 -19.03 8.56
C GLN A 277 -4.18 -17.61 9.13
N LEU A 278 -5.26 -17.12 9.73
CA LEU A 278 -5.28 -15.82 10.40
C LEU A 278 -4.37 -15.80 11.64
N ARG A 279 -4.41 -16.85 12.47
CA ARG A 279 -3.51 -16.99 13.63
C ARG A 279 -2.04 -17.02 13.20
N ASP A 280 -1.71 -17.75 12.14
CA ASP A 280 -0.35 -17.82 11.61
C ASP A 280 0.13 -16.48 11.06
N LYS A 281 -0.73 -15.74 10.35
CA LYS A 281 -0.43 -14.38 9.87
C LYS A 281 -0.15 -13.43 11.04
N LEU A 282 -0.96 -13.47 12.09
CA LEU A 282 -0.76 -12.66 13.30
C LEU A 282 0.54 -13.05 14.02
N GLN A 283 0.83 -14.34 14.16
CA GLN A 283 2.07 -14.81 14.78
C GLN A 283 3.31 -14.39 13.97
N ARG A 284 3.27 -14.52 12.64
CA ARG A 284 4.34 -14.05 11.74
C ARG A 284 4.53 -12.54 11.85
N SER A 285 3.46 -11.77 11.92
CA SER A 285 3.50 -10.31 12.12
C SER A 285 4.15 -9.95 13.47
N ARG A 286 3.77 -10.66 14.54
CA ARG A 286 4.38 -10.49 15.87
C ARG A 286 5.88 -10.79 15.87
N ARG A 287 6.29 -11.93 15.31
CA ARG A 287 7.72 -12.30 15.17
C ARG A 287 8.50 -11.26 14.36
N ARG A 288 7.91 -10.70 13.30
CA ARG A 288 8.54 -9.61 12.52
C ARG A 288 8.76 -8.34 13.36
N ARG A 289 7.77 -7.94 14.17
CA ARG A 289 7.90 -6.78 15.07
C ARG A 289 8.93 -7.02 16.16
N GLU A 290 8.96 -8.23 16.74
CA GLU A 290 9.96 -8.62 17.74
C GLU A 290 11.37 -8.63 17.13
N ALA A 291 11.55 -9.17 15.92
CA ALA A 291 12.81 -9.12 15.19
C ALA A 291 13.25 -7.69 14.86
N GLN A 292 12.31 -6.80 14.49
CA GLN A 292 12.62 -5.38 14.27
C GLN A 292 13.04 -4.68 15.57
N ARG A 293 12.37 -4.96 16.69
CA ARG A 293 12.76 -4.44 18.01
C ARG A 293 14.13 -4.93 18.43
N ALA A 294 14.42 -6.22 18.23
CA ALA A 294 15.73 -6.79 18.50
C ALA A 294 16.83 -6.13 17.65
N LYS A 295 16.58 -5.89 16.36
CA LYS A 295 17.50 -5.14 15.50
C LYS A 295 17.71 -3.70 15.96
N ALA A 296 16.65 -3.01 16.37
CA ALA A 296 16.76 -1.64 16.88
C ALA A 296 17.57 -1.57 18.19
N LEU A 297 17.35 -2.52 19.11
CA LEU A 297 18.14 -2.64 20.33
C LEU A 297 19.61 -2.96 20.02
N ARG A 298 19.86 -3.84 19.05
CA ARG A 298 21.22 -4.14 18.59
C ARG A 298 21.92 -2.91 18.02
N LEU A 299 21.25 -2.12 17.18
CA LEU A 299 21.81 -0.86 16.66
C LEU A 299 22.06 0.15 17.78
N GLN A 300 21.20 0.22 18.79
CA GLN A 300 21.46 1.06 19.97
C GLN A 300 22.69 0.59 20.76
N GLN A 301 22.88 -0.73 20.90
CA GLN A 301 24.06 -1.29 21.55
C GLN A 301 25.33 -1.09 20.73
N GLU A 302 25.27 -1.27 19.41
CA GLU A 302 26.39 -1.01 18.50
C GLU A 302 26.76 0.48 18.51
N ASN A 303 25.78 1.40 18.51
CA ASN A 303 26.03 2.83 18.65
C ASN A 303 26.61 3.20 20.03
N ALA A 304 26.20 2.52 21.11
CA ALA A 304 26.76 2.72 22.44
C ALA A 304 28.19 2.15 22.56
N ALA A 305 28.46 1.01 21.93
CA ALA A 305 29.77 0.35 21.93
C ALA A 305 30.78 1.05 21.04
N ASN A 306 30.36 1.62 19.91
CA ASN A 306 31.23 2.34 18.98
C ASN A 306 31.67 3.72 19.49
N GLY A 307 31.23 4.15 20.68
CA GLY A 307 31.91 5.20 21.42
C GLY A 307 32.03 6.56 20.72
N GLU A 308 31.29 6.81 19.63
CA GLU A 308 31.05 8.16 19.12
C GLU A 308 30.06 8.85 20.07
N THR A 309 30.56 9.13 21.27
CA THR A 309 30.11 10.26 22.07
C THR A 309 30.22 11.48 21.17
N MET A 310 29.11 11.90 20.57
CA MET A 310 28.91 13.19 19.92
C MET A 310 29.08 14.33 20.93
N GLY A 311 30.26 14.45 21.55
CA GLY A 311 30.47 15.33 22.70
C GLY A 311 31.84 15.26 23.34
N GLY A 312 32.88 15.65 22.60
CA GLY A 312 34.14 16.21 23.11
C GLY A 312 34.81 16.89 21.91
N ASP A 313 34.95 18.20 21.80
CA ASP A 313 35.10 19.26 22.79
C ASP A 313 34.51 20.58 22.28
N GLY A 314 33.99 21.43 23.18
CA GLY A 314 33.74 22.82 22.81
C GLY A 314 32.65 23.56 23.57
N LYS A 315 32.89 23.82 24.87
CA LYS A 315 32.36 24.97 25.63
C LYS A 315 30.84 25.19 25.68
N ALA A 316 30.24 24.88 26.84
CA ALA A 316 29.58 25.89 27.69
C ALA A 316 28.96 25.21 28.92
N ARG A 317 29.58 25.43 30.09
CA ARG A 317 28.94 25.23 31.40
C ARG A 317 27.80 26.25 31.54
N LEU A 318 26.63 25.96 30.98
CA LEU A 318 25.40 26.62 31.39
C LEU A 318 24.81 25.81 32.55
N LYS A 319 24.89 26.41 33.75
CA LYS A 319 24.22 25.94 34.96
C LYS A 319 22.76 25.63 34.62
N PRO A 320 22.21 24.47 35.03
CA PRO A 320 20.81 24.15 34.76
C PRO A 320 19.92 25.21 35.40
N LYS A 321 19.14 25.93 34.58
CA LYS A 321 18.09 26.82 35.08
C LYS A 321 17.10 26.00 35.92
N PRO A 322 16.67 26.50 37.09
CA PRO A 322 15.72 25.80 37.95
C PRO A 322 14.42 25.52 37.20
N LYS A 323 13.89 24.30 37.39
CA LYS A 323 12.63 23.84 36.79
C LYS A 323 11.51 24.84 37.11
N PRO A 324 10.69 25.25 36.12
CA PRO A 324 9.51 26.05 36.41
C PRO A 324 8.59 25.26 37.35
N LYS A 325 8.17 25.92 38.44
CA LYS A 325 7.21 25.38 39.39
C LYS A 325 5.95 24.98 38.62
N SER A 326 5.52 23.74 38.82
CA SER A 326 4.28 23.19 38.28
C SER A 326 3.12 24.13 38.55
N GLU A 327 2.51 24.64 37.48
CA GLU A 327 1.27 25.42 37.55
C GLU A 327 0.17 24.60 38.24
N PRO A 328 -0.69 25.25 39.03
CA PRO A 328 -1.79 24.59 39.73
C PRO A 328 -2.74 23.93 38.73
N LYS A 329 -3.04 22.65 38.96
CA LYS A 329 -4.02 21.86 38.21
C LYS A 329 -5.33 22.65 38.06
N PRO A 330 -5.86 22.83 36.84
CA PRO A 330 -7.17 23.46 36.66
C PRO A 330 -8.25 22.64 37.37
N LYS A 331 -9.07 23.33 38.17
CA LYS A 331 -10.23 22.75 38.86
C LYS A 331 -11.17 22.07 37.85
N PRO A 332 -11.76 20.92 38.18
CA PRO A 332 -12.71 20.23 37.32
C PRO A 332 -13.90 21.16 37.02
N LYS A 333 -14.21 21.33 35.73
CA LYS A 333 -15.43 22.03 35.30
C LYS A 333 -16.66 21.23 35.76
N PRO A 334 -17.73 21.90 36.20
CA PRO A 334 -18.97 21.24 36.60
C PRO A 334 -19.56 20.42 35.45
N GLU A 335 -20.04 19.22 35.78
CA GLU A 335 -20.76 18.33 34.87
C GLU A 335 -21.97 19.06 34.27
N PRO A 336 -22.20 18.98 32.95
CA PRO A 336 -23.39 19.54 32.34
C PRO A 336 -24.62 18.73 32.75
N GLU A 337 -25.62 19.42 33.32
CA GLU A 337 -26.93 18.85 33.62
C GLU A 337 -27.58 18.24 32.38
N PRO A 338 -28.33 17.13 32.54
CA PRO A 338 -28.99 16.45 31.43
C PRO A 338 -30.07 17.35 30.82
N LYS A 339 -29.91 17.67 29.53
CA LYS A 339 -30.94 18.37 28.74
C LYS A 339 -32.18 17.49 28.61
N PRO A 340 -33.40 18.04 28.78
CA PRO A 340 -34.63 17.30 28.55
C PRO A 340 -34.73 16.90 27.07
N LEU A 341 -35.03 15.62 26.85
CA LEU A 341 -35.28 15.04 25.53
C LEU A 341 -36.62 15.57 25.01
N THR A 342 -36.58 16.56 24.13
CA THR A 342 -37.72 16.88 23.25
C THR A 342 -37.85 15.75 22.23
N LEU A 343 -38.87 14.91 22.42
CA LEU A 343 -39.36 13.94 21.42
C LEU A 343 -39.96 14.72 20.24
N THR A 344 -39.12 15.13 19.30
CA THR A 344 -39.57 15.67 18.03
C THR A 344 -40.08 14.50 17.19
N LEU A 345 -41.40 14.39 17.07
CA LEU A 345 -42.10 13.49 16.16
C LEU A 345 -41.57 13.74 14.73
N ILE A 346 -40.82 12.79 14.19
CA ILE A 346 -40.35 12.82 12.79
C ILE A 346 -41.54 12.38 11.93
N PRO A 347 -42.08 13.22 11.03
CA PRO A 347 -43.13 12.80 10.11
C PRO A 347 -42.59 11.73 9.13
N PRO A 348 -43.41 10.73 8.75
CA PRO A 348 -42.98 9.69 7.82
C PRO A 348 -42.67 10.28 6.44
N LYS A 349 -41.53 9.86 5.88
CA LYS A 349 -41.10 10.25 4.53
C LYS A 349 -42.13 9.74 3.50
N PRO A 350 -42.54 10.56 2.52
CA PRO A 350 -43.39 10.09 1.44
C PRO A 350 -42.64 9.08 0.56
N SER A 351 -43.38 8.04 0.18
CA SER A 351 -42.99 6.98 -0.74
C SER A 351 -42.47 7.57 -2.05
N THR A 352 -41.21 7.29 -2.40
CA THR A 352 -40.70 7.58 -3.74
C THR A 352 -41.04 6.42 -4.66
N GLU A 353 -41.71 6.82 -5.73
CA GLU A 353 -42.20 6.03 -6.82
C GLU A 353 -41.11 5.17 -7.47
N ARG A 354 -41.55 3.97 -7.85
CA ARG A 354 -41.07 3.20 -9.00
C ARG A 354 -40.60 4.13 -10.13
N ARG A 355 -39.34 4.01 -10.53
CA ARG A 355 -38.95 4.25 -11.93
C ARG A 355 -38.14 3.09 -12.49
N PRO A 356 -38.28 2.83 -13.81
CA PRO A 356 -38.03 1.54 -14.40
C PRO A 356 -36.58 1.37 -14.86
N SER A 357 -36.17 0.11 -14.89
CA SER A 357 -34.99 -0.44 -15.55
C SER A 357 -34.77 0.16 -16.95
N ARG A 358 -33.63 0.86 -17.12
CA ARG A 358 -33.08 1.20 -18.44
C ARG A 358 -32.03 0.17 -18.84
N SER A 359 -32.42 -0.61 -19.82
CA SER A 359 -31.62 -1.46 -20.67
C SER A 359 -30.60 -0.69 -21.51
N CYS A 360 -29.53 -1.41 -21.83
CA CYS A 360 -28.58 -1.28 -22.94
C CYS A 360 -28.89 -0.28 -24.08
N ARG A 361 -27.87 0.53 -24.47
CA ARG A 361 -27.49 0.77 -25.88
C ARG A 361 -26.15 1.50 -26.04
N LEU A 362 -25.24 0.80 -26.72
CA LEU A 362 -24.35 1.16 -27.84
C LEU A 362 -23.75 2.58 -27.99
N ASP A 363 -22.48 2.52 -28.42
CA ASP A 363 -21.75 3.39 -29.34
C ASP A 363 -21.33 4.80 -28.92
N SER A 364 -20.01 4.97 -28.73
CA SER A 364 -19.30 6.12 -29.30
C SER A 364 -17.86 5.75 -29.65
N ARG A 365 -17.65 5.52 -30.95
CA ARG A 365 -16.35 5.50 -31.61
C ARG A 365 -15.64 6.85 -31.41
N GLY A 366 -14.62 6.89 -30.57
CA GLY A 366 -13.65 7.99 -30.51
C GLY A 366 -12.49 7.72 -31.46
N ARG A 367 -12.65 8.07 -32.75
CA ARG A 367 -11.54 8.20 -33.69
C ARG A 367 -10.59 9.30 -33.18
N ARG A 368 -9.31 9.01 -33.00
CA ARG A 368 -8.25 10.01 -33.13
C ARG A 368 -7.32 9.61 -34.27
N ALA A 369 -7.38 10.44 -35.32
CA ALA A 369 -6.39 10.52 -36.38
C ALA A 369 -5.13 11.23 -35.87
N GLY A 370 -3.99 10.90 -36.47
CA GLY A 370 -2.67 11.47 -36.22
C GLY A 370 -1.62 10.37 -36.44
N SER A 371 -1.27 10.04 -37.68
CA SER A 371 -0.30 10.77 -38.52
C SER A 371 1.05 10.95 -37.83
N SER A 372 2.00 10.09 -38.16
CA SER A 372 3.36 10.51 -38.55
C SER A 372 4.20 9.30 -38.99
N ALA A 373 4.71 9.43 -40.22
CA ALA A 373 6.00 9.01 -40.73
C ALA A 373 6.52 7.58 -40.43
N ALA A 374 6.40 6.74 -41.46
CA ALA A 374 7.43 5.77 -41.78
C ALA A 374 8.61 6.50 -42.46
N PRO A 375 9.84 5.99 -42.27
CA PRO A 375 10.72 5.83 -43.41
C PRO A 375 11.09 4.36 -43.56
N GLY A 376 11.05 3.90 -44.81
CA GLY A 376 11.63 2.62 -45.19
C GLY A 376 13.14 2.62 -45.01
N SER A 377 13.70 1.43 -44.83
CA SER A 377 15.06 1.14 -45.28
C SER A 377 15.20 -0.36 -45.45
N ALA A 378 15.92 -0.70 -46.51
CA ALA A 378 16.02 -1.98 -47.14
C ALA A 378 17.12 -2.85 -46.53
N ALA A 379 17.25 -4.04 -47.14
CA ALA A 379 18.45 -4.86 -47.25
C ALA A 379 18.71 -5.89 -46.14
N ALA A 380 18.55 -7.16 -46.54
CA ALA A 380 19.33 -8.29 -46.05
C ALA A 380 20.84 -8.00 -46.20
N PRO A 381 21.71 -8.73 -45.48
CA PRO A 381 22.28 -9.90 -46.16
C PRO A 381 22.53 -11.13 -45.29
N SER A 382 22.62 -12.25 -46.02
CA SER A 382 23.21 -13.54 -45.69
C SER A 382 24.71 -13.48 -45.35
N SER A 383 25.14 -14.29 -44.38
CA SER A 383 26.42 -15.06 -44.33
C SER A 383 26.42 -15.84 -43.01
N SER A 384 26.45 -17.19 -43.02
CA SER A 384 27.66 -18.04 -42.91
C SER A 384 28.58 -17.61 -41.74
N VAL A 385 28.93 -18.45 -40.77
CA VAL A 385 29.99 -19.49 -40.87
C VAL A 385 30.10 -20.25 -39.53
N SER A 386 30.57 -21.50 -39.65
CA SER A 386 31.34 -22.34 -38.69
C SER A 386 30.67 -23.05 -37.51
N VAL A 387 30.55 -24.35 -37.73
CA VAL A 387 30.89 -25.45 -36.82
C VAL A 387 32.25 -25.24 -36.14
N SER A 388 32.32 -25.46 -34.82
CA SER A 388 33.52 -26.02 -34.17
C SER A 388 33.14 -26.84 -32.94
N ALA A 389 33.58 -28.09 -32.99
CA ALA A 389 33.49 -29.10 -31.95
C ALA A 389 34.72 -29.04 -31.02
N ARG A 390 34.60 -29.73 -29.87
CA ARG A 390 35.64 -30.05 -28.85
C ARG A 390 35.98 -28.86 -27.92
N ALA A 391 36.21 -29.03 -26.62
CA ALA A 391 36.65 -30.21 -25.89
C ALA A 391 36.13 -30.22 -24.44
N LEU A 392 35.86 -31.43 -23.95
CA LEU A 392 35.87 -31.80 -22.54
C LEU A 392 37.21 -31.40 -21.90
N GLY A 393 37.15 -30.76 -20.74
CA GLY A 393 38.30 -30.39 -19.92
C GLY A 393 37.91 -30.35 -18.46
N LEU A 394 37.77 -31.54 -17.87
CA LEU A 394 37.78 -31.77 -16.43
C LEU A 394 39.07 -31.20 -15.84
N ALA A 395 38.96 -30.18 -15.01
CA ALA A 395 40.02 -29.79 -14.08
C ALA A 395 39.40 -29.69 -12.67
N GLY A 396 39.55 -30.78 -11.94
CA GLY A 396 39.29 -30.83 -10.51
C GLY A 396 40.33 -30.01 -9.77
N LEU A 397 39.88 -29.02 -9.00
CA LEU A 397 40.63 -28.43 -7.91
C LEU A 397 39.98 -28.88 -6.61
N GLY A 398 40.46 -30.02 -6.12
CA GLY A 398 40.26 -30.44 -4.74
C GLY A 398 41.11 -29.55 -3.84
N LEU A 399 40.46 -28.66 -3.10
CA LEU A 399 41.04 -27.99 -1.94
C LEU A 399 40.69 -28.84 -0.72
N GLY A 400 41.71 -29.56 -0.24
CA GLY A 400 41.66 -30.26 1.03
C GLY A 400 41.49 -29.28 2.19
N PHE A 401 40.56 -29.61 3.08
CA PHE A 401 40.49 -29.03 4.42
C PHE A 401 40.94 -30.12 5.39
N GLY A 402 42.12 -29.93 5.98
CA GLY A 402 42.60 -30.71 7.11
C GLY A 402 41.77 -30.38 8.35
N LEU A 403 41.33 -31.42 9.04
CA LEU A 403 40.90 -31.38 10.43
C LEU A 403 42.11 -31.63 11.33
N ALA A 404 42.20 -30.85 12.40
CA ALA A 404 42.69 -31.28 13.69
C ALA A 404 41.48 -31.61 14.58
#